data_AF-A0A925EP70-F1
#
_entry.id   AF-A0A925EP70-F1
#
_cell.length_a   1.000
_cell.length_b   1.000
_cell.length_c   1.000
_cell.angle_alpha   90.00
_cell.angle_beta   90.00
_cell.angle_gamma   90.00
#
_symmetry.space_group_name_H-M   'P 1'
#
loop_
_entity.id
_entity.type
_entity.pdbx_description
1 polymer ?
#
loop_
_entity_poly.entity_id
_entity_poly.type
_entity_poly.pdbx_seq_one_letter_code
_entity_poly.pdbx_strand_id
1 'polypeptide(L)'
;MEDKITIIEGPPPVFEHVNDGWAMGLNEGPSLSIPALTRLRTFNGPALVERCYAAWHNKSSIHLHYRTEAGLEETAPILAARNVETPDGHVLLLWVYLDGDGVEYEVDSSDDDQIDDFPDE
;
A
#
# COMPACT_ATOMS: atom_id res chain seq x y z
N MET A 1 -3.98 11.64 19.98
CA MET A 1 -4.08 11.96 18.54
C MET A 1 -4.30 10.62 17.85
N GLU A 2 -5.24 10.51 16.92
CA GLU A 2 -5.45 9.22 16.24
C GLU A 2 -4.27 8.97 15.29
N ASP A 3 -3.54 7.88 15.51
CA ASP A 3 -2.39 7.47 14.68
C ASP A 3 -2.93 6.96 13.33
N LYS A 4 -3.26 7.90 12.44
CA LYS A 4 -3.76 7.60 11.09
C LYS A 4 -3.33 8.62 10.04
N ILE A 5 -3.34 8.16 8.80
CA ILE A 5 -3.31 8.98 7.59
C ILE A 5 -4.68 8.82 6.92
N THR A 6 -5.33 9.92 6.56
CA THR A 6 -6.66 9.90 5.94
C THR A 6 -6.59 10.56 4.58
N ILE A 7 -7.18 9.91 3.58
CA ILE A 7 -7.40 10.51 2.26
C ILE A 7 -8.59 11.45 2.40
N ILE A 8 -8.33 12.75 2.31
CA ILE A 8 -9.36 13.79 2.50
C ILE A 8 -10.07 14.09 1.17
N GLU A 9 -9.30 14.13 0.07
CA GLU A 9 -9.78 14.44 -1.27
C GLU A 9 -9.01 13.59 -2.29
N GLY A 10 -9.70 13.14 -3.34
CA GLY A 10 -9.11 12.34 -4.41
C GLY A 10 -9.90 11.06 -4.71
N PRO A 11 -9.53 10.36 -5.78
CA PRO A 11 -10.07 9.03 -6.05
C PRO A 11 -9.65 8.04 -4.95
N PRO A 12 -10.34 6.89 -4.83
CA PRO A 12 -9.87 5.75 -4.06
C PRO A 12 -8.40 5.41 -4.38
N PRO A 13 -7.61 4.98 -3.38
CA PRO A 13 -6.23 4.58 -3.60
C PRO A 13 -6.17 3.33 -4.49
N VAL A 14 -5.28 3.36 -5.47
CA VAL A 14 -4.91 2.15 -6.23
C VAL A 14 -3.85 1.40 -5.44
N PHE A 15 -4.01 0.08 -5.34
CA PHE A 15 -3.09 -0.81 -4.64
C PHE A 15 -2.40 -1.76 -5.63
N GLU A 16 -1.08 -1.68 -5.67
CA GLU A 16 -0.24 -2.54 -6.50
C GLU A 16 0.38 -3.66 -5.66
N HIS A 17 0.55 -4.84 -6.26
CA HIS A 17 1.22 -5.95 -5.62
C HIS A 17 2.72 -5.66 -5.44
N VAL A 18 3.28 -6.01 -4.28
CA VAL A 18 4.69 -5.79 -3.98
C VAL A 18 5.47 -7.09 -4.23
N ASN A 19 6.23 -7.12 -5.32
CA ASN A 19 7.08 -8.26 -5.69
C ASN A 19 8.51 -8.19 -5.13
N ASP A 20 8.81 -7.22 -4.25
CA ASP A 20 10.15 -7.06 -3.70
C ASP A 20 10.49 -8.14 -2.67
N GLY A 21 11.73 -8.63 -2.69
CA GLY A 21 12.21 -9.68 -1.78
C GLY A 21 12.13 -9.33 -0.29
N TRP A 22 12.13 -8.04 0.08
CA TRP A 22 11.95 -7.62 1.48
C TRP A 22 10.51 -7.82 1.96
N ALA A 23 9.52 -7.67 1.06
CA ALA A 23 8.11 -7.79 1.40
C ALA A 23 7.72 -9.26 1.63
N MET A 24 8.34 -10.19 0.91
CA MET A 24 8.21 -11.63 1.15
C MET A 24 8.72 -12.04 2.55
N GLY A 25 9.75 -11.37 3.05
CA GLY A 25 10.33 -11.63 4.37
C GLY A 25 9.48 -11.11 5.54
N LEU A 26 8.40 -10.37 5.29
CA LEU A 26 7.51 -9.83 6.33
C LEU A 26 6.31 -10.73 6.64
N ASN A 27 6.08 -11.78 5.85
CA ASN A 27 5.03 -12.79 6.10
C ASN A 27 5.52 -13.85 7.10
N GLU A 28 5.59 -13.47 8.38
CA GLU A 28 5.81 -14.41 9.48
C GLU A 28 4.53 -14.53 10.31
N GLY A 29 3.53 -15.25 9.80
CA GLY A 29 2.25 -15.44 10.48
C GLY A 29 1.40 -16.56 9.86
N PRO A 30 0.37 -17.04 10.59
CA PRO A 30 -0.54 -18.08 10.09
C PRO A 30 -1.53 -17.57 9.01
N SER A 31 -1.66 -16.25 8.86
CA SER A 31 -2.46 -15.59 7.84
C SER A 31 -1.54 -14.97 6.78
N LEU A 32 -1.81 -15.22 5.50
CA LEU A 32 -1.17 -14.47 4.41
C LEU A 32 -1.70 -13.04 4.47
N SER A 33 -0.87 -12.11 4.94
CA SER A 33 -1.14 -10.68 4.78
C SER A 33 -0.34 -10.23 3.57
N ILE A 34 -1.03 -9.84 2.49
CA ILE A 34 -0.33 -9.48 1.25
C ILE A 34 0.08 -8.01 1.34
N PRO A 35 1.38 -7.70 1.30
CA PRO A 35 1.84 -6.32 1.27
C PRO A 35 1.48 -5.70 -0.08
N ALA A 36 0.83 -4.54 -0.03
CA ALA A 36 0.47 -3.75 -1.20
C ALA A 36 1.08 -2.36 -1.12
N LEU A 37 1.37 -1.76 -2.28
CA LEU A 37 1.88 -0.39 -2.41
C LEU A 37 0.80 0.53 -2.96
N THR A 38 0.61 1.67 -2.32
CA THR A 38 -0.19 2.77 -2.88
C THR A 38 0.62 4.07 -2.95
N ARG A 39 0.32 4.89 -3.95
CA ARG A 39 0.97 6.19 -4.20
C ARG A 39 -0.06 7.30 -4.11
N LEU A 40 0.17 8.23 -3.18
CA LEU A 40 -0.76 9.31 -2.88
C LEU A 40 -0.08 10.66 -3.09
N ARG A 41 -0.76 11.59 -3.76
CA ARG A 41 -0.33 12.99 -3.76
C ARG A 41 -0.61 13.62 -2.40
N THR A 42 0.33 14.44 -1.94
CA THR A 42 0.21 15.13 -0.66
C THR A 42 0.84 16.51 -0.74
N PHE A 43 0.34 17.44 0.08
CA PHE A 43 0.95 18.76 0.25
C PHE A 43 2.17 18.72 1.19
N ASN A 44 2.28 17.70 2.05
CA ASN A 44 3.35 17.62 3.05
C ASN A 44 3.74 16.17 3.33
N GLY A 45 4.46 15.57 2.38
CA GLY A 45 4.98 14.21 2.51
C GLY A 45 5.90 14.01 3.73
N PRO A 46 6.87 14.91 4.00
CA PRO A 46 7.77 14.77 5.15
C PRO A 46 7.04 14.68 6.49
N ALA A 47 6.02 15.51 6.74
CA ALA A 47 5.26 15.47 7.99
C ALA A 47 4.45 14.18 8.16
N LEU A 48 3.98 13.58 7.07
CA LEU A 48 3.26 12.30 7.12
C LEU A 48 4.22 11.14 7.43
N VAL A 49 5.44 11.16 6.88
CA VAL A 49 6.47 10.17 7.22
C VAL A 49 6.88 10.30 8.70
N GLU A 50 7.08 11.52 9.19
CA GLU A 50 7.41 11.77 10.60
C GLU A 50 6.29 11.27 11.54
N ARG A 51 5.03 11.39 11.12
CA ARG A 51 3.89 10.84 11.87
C ARG A 51 3.96 9.31 11.97
N CYS A 52 4.26 8.62 10.88
CA CYS A 52 4.48 7.17 10.90
C CYS A 52 5.64 6.80 11.83
N TYR A 53 6.76 7.50 11.70
CA TYR A 53 7.92 7.29 12.57
C TYR A 53 7.56 7.47 14.05
N ALA A 54 6.88 8.55 14.41
CA ALA A 54 6.48 8.82 15.80
C ALA A 54 5.54 7.72 16.35
N ALA A 55 4.57 7.25 15.56
CA ALA A 55 3.69 6.15 15.96
C ALA A 55 4.49 4.86 16.24
N TRP A 56 5.34 4.45 15.29
CA TRP A 56 6.17 3.25 15.44
C TRP A 56 7.19 3.37 16.58
N HIS A 57 7.80 4.54 16.75
CA HIS A 57 8.72 4.82 17.85
C HIS A 57 8.03 4.65 19.22
N ASN A 58 6.76 5.03 19.31
CA ASN A 58 5.92 4.83 20.48
C ASN A 58 5.30 3.43 20.57
N LYS A 59 5.70 2.49 19.69
CA LYS A 59 5.16 1.12 19.61
C LYS A 59 3.64 1.09 19.34
N SER A 60 3.13 2.12 18.69
CA SER A 60 1.74 2.23 18.23
C SER A 60 1.64 1.80 16.77
N SER A 61 0.45 1.33 16.37
CA SER A 61 0.11 1.07 14.98
C SER A 61 -0.45 2.34 14.32
N ILE A 62 -0.24 2.48 13.02
CA ILE A 62 -0.76 3.58 12.23
C ILE A 62 -1.44 3.04 10.97
N HIS A 63 -2.60 3.60 10.63
CA HIS A 63 -3.44 3.08 9.56
C HIS A 63 -3.69 4.13 8.48
N LEU A 64 -3.83 3.65 7.24
CA LEU A 64 -4.38 4.42 6.13
C LEU A 64 -5.90 4.28 6.17
N HIS A 65 -6.60 5.40 6.27
CA HIS A 65 -8.05 5.49 6.14
C HIS A 65 -8.39 6.01 4.75
N TYR A 66 -9.19 5.25 4.03
CA TYR A 66 -9.59 5.57 2.67
C TYR A 66 -11.05 5.18 2.42
N ARG A 67 -11.55 5.63 1.27
CA ARG A 67 -12.87 5.28 0.78
C ARG A 67 -12.72 4.40 -0.46
N THR A 68 -13.43 3.29 -0.51
CA THR A 68 -13.45 2.39 -1.68
C THR A 68 -14.28 2.98 -2.82
N GLU A 69 -14.23 2.36 -3.99
CA GLU A 69 -15.07 2.76 -5.13
C GLU A 69 -16.58 2.69 -4.82
N ALA A 70 -16.99 1.73 -3.98
CA ALA A 70 -18.36 1.61 -3.48
C ALA A 70 -18.75 2.71 -2.47
N GLY A 71 -17.83 3.59 -2.09
CA GLY A 71 -18.05 4.65 -1.13
C GLY A 71 -17.94 4.22 0.33
N LEU A 72 -17.50 2.99 0.61
CA LEU A 72 -17.33 2.47 1.96
C LEU A 72 -16.01 2.94 2.58
N GLU A 73 -16.01 3.23 3.87
CA GLU A 73 -14.80 3.62 4.60
C GLU A 73 -14.07 2.38 5.08
N GLU A 74 -12.79 2.29 4.74
CA GLU A 74 -11.92 1.16 5.08
C GLU A 74 -10.60 1.65 5.68
N THR A 75 -9.90 0.72 6.33
CA THR A 75 -8.60 0.97 6.96
C THR A 75 -7.61 -0.13 6.63
N ALA A 76 -6.39 0.26 6.27
CA ALA A 76 -5.27 -0.65 6.04
C ALA A 76 -4.09 -0.30 6.96
N PRO A 77 -3.51 -1.25 7.72
CA PRO A 77 -2.32 -1.02 8.53
C PRO A 77 -1.12 -0.61 7.66
N ILE A 78 -0.39 0.44 8.05
CA ILE A 78 0.81 0.91 7.32
C ILE A 78 2.06 0.22 7.87
N LEU A 79 2.83 -0.39 6.96
CA LEU A 79 4.08 -1.11 7.22
C LEU A 79 5.30 -0.24 7.01
N ALA A 80 5.27 0.57 5.96
CA ALA A 80 6.35 1.48 5.60
C ALA A 80 5.80 2.71 4.91
N ALA A 81 6.52 3.82 5.04
CA ALA A 81 6.17 5.10 4.44
C ALA A 81 7.42 5.76 3.87
N ARG A 82 7.30 6.32 2.66
CA ARG A 82 8.37 7.07 2.01
C ARG A 82 7.81 8.29 1.29
N ASN A 83 8.46 9.43 1.47
CA ASN A 83 8.20 10.63 0.67
C ASN A 83 9.13 10.65 -0.55
N VAL A 84 8.58 11.00 -1.70
CA VAL A 84 9.30 11.29 -2.94
C VAL A 84 8.95 12.70 -3.38
N GLU A 85 9.97 13.54 -3.55
CA GLU A 85 9.81 14.87 -4.13
C GLU A 85 9.81 14.77 -5.65
N THR A 86 8.78 15.34 -6.27
CA THR A 86 8.63 15.42 -7.72
C THR A 86 8.46 16.89 -8.13
N PRO A 87 8.63 17.25 -9.41
CA PRO A 87 8.35 18.61 -9.88
C PRO A 87 6.91 19.09 -9.59
N ASP A 88 5.95 18.15 -9.51
CA ASP A 88 4.53 18.43 -9.25
C ASP A 88 4.16 18.42 -7.75
N GLY A 89 5.15 18.29 -6.86
CA GLY A 89 4.97 18.26 -5.41
C GLY A 89 5.33 16.91 -4.77
N HIS A 90 4.82 16.67 -3.57
CA HIS A 90 5.14 15.49 -2.78
C HIS A 90 4.26 14.29 -3.15
N VAL A 91 4.89 13.14 -3.32
CA VAL A 91 4.24 11.84 -3.46
C VAL A 91 4.60 10.98 -2.26
N LEU A 92 3.58 10.48 -1.56
CA LEU A 92 3.73 9.56 -0.45
C LEU A 92 3.52 8.13 -0.96
N LEU A 93 4.54 7.29 -0.81
CA LEU A 93 4.48 5.86 -1.01
C LEU A 93 4.15 5.21 0.33
N LEU A 94 3.08 4.43 0.37
CA LEU A 94 2.66 3.67 1.54
C LEU A 94 2.62 2.19 1.21
N TRP A 95 3.32 1.40 2.01
CA TRP A 95 3.16 -0.05 2.02
C TRP A 95 2.17 -0.40 3.12
N VAL A 96 1.16 -1.17 2.77
CA VAL A 96 0.08 -1.55 3.69
C VAL A 96 -0.17 -3.05 3.64
N TYR A 97 -0.78 -3.59 4.70
CA TYR A 97 -1.41 -4.91 4.61
C TYR A 97 -2.85 -4.78 4.17
N LEU A 98 -3.24 -5.60 3.21
CA LEU A 98 -4.63 -5.79 2.82
C LEU A 98 -5.07 -7.21 3.20
N ASP A 99 -6.32 -7.32 3.63
CA ASP A 99 -6.94 -8.61 3.87
C ASP A 99 -7.25 -9.26 2.51
N GLY A 100 -6.79 -10.50 2.31
CA GLY A 100 -6.75 -11.18 1.00
C GLY A 100 -8.10 -11.39 0.30
N ASP A 101 -9.22 -11.13 0.98
CA ASP A 101 -10.58 -11.27 0.43
C ASP A 101 -11.10 -10.02 -0.31
N GLY A 102 -10.38 -8.89 -0.28
CA GLY A 102 -10.91 -7.59 -0.73
C GLY A 102 -10.16 -6.87 -1.86
N VAL A 103 -9.10 -7.46 -2.44
CA VAL A 103 -8.19 -6.71 -3.32
C VAL A 103 -8.26 -7.21 -4.76
N GLU A 104 -8.88 -6.39 -5.62
CA GLU A 104 -8.61 -6.44 -7.06
C GLU A 104 -7.27 -5.76 -7.31
N TYR A 105 -6.22 -6.55 -7.54
CA TYR A 105 -4.94 -6.01 -7.97
C TYR A 105 -5.07 -5.53 -9.41
N GLU A 106 -4.63 -4.31 -9.71
CA GLU A 106 -4.32 -3.95 -11.10
C GLU A 106 -3.10 -4.76 -11.53
N VAL A 107 -3.37 -5.87 -12.24
CA VAL A 107 -2.34 -6.63 -12.94
C VAL A 107 -2.07 -5.87 -14.23
N ASP A 108 -0.91 -5.21 -14.31
CA ASP A 108 -0.41 -4.69 -15.58
C ASP A 108 -0.32 -5.87 -16.56
N SER A 109 -1.27 -5.92 -17.49
CA SER A 109 -1.43 -7.05 -18.42
C SER A 109 -0.44 -6.96 -19.58
N SER A 110 0.74 -6.40 -19.33
CA SER A 110 1.80 -6.19 -20.32
C SER A 110 3.02 -7.09 -20.07
N ASP A 111 2.78 -8.33 -19.62
CA ASP A 111 3.69 -9.44 -19.88
C ASP A 111 3.12 -10.26 -21.03
N ASP A 112 3.73 -10.05 -22.21
CA ASP A 112 3.50 -10.74 -23.47
C ASP A 112 3.33 -12.26 -23.30
N ASP A 113 2.30 -12.77 -23.97
CA ASP A 113 2.07 -14.14 -24.38
C ASP A 113 3.34 -15.00 -24.53
N GLN A 114 3.69 -15.80 -23.51
CA GLN A 114 4.42 -17.06 -23.72
C GLN A 114 3.68 -18.19 -23.01
N ILE A 115 2.60 -18.63 -23.68
CA ILE A 115 2.13 -20.02 -23.59
C ILE A 115 3.25 -20.88 -24.21
N ASP A 116 4.24 -21.26 -23.41
CA ASP A 116 5.12 -22.37 -23.77
C ASP A 116 4.34 -23.67 -23.54
N ASP A 117 3.89 -24.24 -24.65
CA ASP A 117 3.42 -25.61 -24.83
C ASP A 117 4.25 -26.58 -23.96
N PHE A 118 3.65 -27.12 -22.89
CA PHE A 118 4.16 -28.33 -22.25
C PHE A 118 3.60 -29.53 -23.01
N PRO A 119 4.42 -30.32 -23.74
CA PRO A 119 3.95 -31.59 -24.24
C PRO A 119 3.91 -32.58 -23.07
N ASP A 120 2.74 -33.19 -22.86
CA ASP A 120 2.53 -34.31 -21.96
C ASP A 120 3.51 -35.46 -22.28
N GLU A 121 4.23 -35.96 -21.27
CA GLU A 121 4.82 -37.31 -21.28
C GLU A 121 4.31 -38.13 -20.09
#